data_AF-A0A4P6JW70-F1
#
_entry.id   AF-A0A4P6JW70-F1
#
_cell.length_a   1.000
_cell.length_b   1.000
_cell.length_c   1.000
_cell.angle_alpha   90.00
_cell.angle_beta   90.00
_cell.angle_gamma   90.00
#
_symmetry.space_group_name_H-M   'P 1'
#
loop_
_entity.id
_entity.type
_entity.pdbx_description
1 polymer ?
#
loop_
_entity_poly.entity_id
_entity_poly.type
_entity_poly.pdbx_seq_one_letter_code
_entity_poly.pdbx_strand_id
1 'polypeptide(L)'
;MNINEQLESFLAELGVEMEQPEDRLYNGDSVPEISIFQASRDHYGVFYRLDIIDCKPELRIMVPVDKGDTKMDIYLVQLSEHMPLNTCFAEMSVYEGSAAYEHGREAALQHLLYASAEMMKQLFWSGDLQSLNFPPEIVVYPLLINDRRRSRYLR
;
A
#
# COMPACT_ATOMS: atom_id res chain seq x y z
N MET A 1 -24.81 -18.75 -9.76
CA MET A 1 -23.40 -19.17 -9.67
C MET A 1 -22.61 -17.92 -9.33
N ASN A 2 -21.93 -17.91 -8.20
CA ASN A 2 -21.33 -16.70 -7.64
C ASN A 2 -19.95 -16.46 -8.28
N ILE A 3 -19.67 -15.23 -8.73
CA ILE A 3 -18.39 -14.86 -9.37
C ILE A 3 -17.20 -15.19 -8.47
N ASN A 4 -17.39 -15.13 -7.15
CA ASN A 4 -16.38 -15.48 -6.17
C ASN A 4 -15.98 -16.96 -6.23
N GLU A 5 -16.94 -17.87 -6.45
CA GLU A 5 -16.67 -19.32 -6.56
C GLU A 5 -15.88 -19.66 -7.83
N GLN A 6 -16.13 -18.93 -8.93
CA GLN A 6 -15.40 -19.10 -10.18
C GLN A 6 -13.97 -18.57 -10.11
N LEU A 7 -13.77 -17.47 -9.36
CA LEU A 7 -12.45 -16.90 -9.15
C LEU A 7 -11.60 -17.81 -8.25
N GLU A 8 -12.19 -18.37 -7.19
CA GLU A 8 -11.51 -19.31 -6.30
C GLU A 8 -11.09 -20.59 -7.02
N SER A 9 -11.95 -21.17 -7.88
CA SER A 9 -11.57 -22.37 -8.64
C SER A 9 -10.44 -22.10 -9.62
N PHE A 10 -10.47 -20.93 -10.27
CA PHE A 10 -9.42 -20.52 -11.21
C PHE A 10 -8.07 -20.30 -10.51
N LEU A 11 -8.06 -19.71 -9.32
CA LEU A 11 -6.85 -19.48 -8.54
C LEU A 11 -6.27 -20.81 -8.00
N ALA A 12 -7.13 -21.74 -7.60
CA ALA A 12 -6.71 -23.08 -7.17
C ALA A 12 -6.06 -23.89 -8.31
N GLU A 13 -6.59 -23.79 -9.54
CA GLU A 13 -6.00 -24.44 -10.73
C GLU A 13 -4.61 -23.89 -11.08
N LEU A 14 -4.29 -22.66 -10.69
CA LEU A 14 -2.98 -22.03 -10.85
C LEU A 14 -2.00 -22.35 -9.71
N GLY A 15 -2.40 -23.20 -8.76
CA GLY A 15 -1.58 -23.58 -7.60
C GLY A 15 -1.41 -22.46 -6.57
N VAL A 16 -2.34 -21.49 -6.56
CA VAL A 16 -2.35 -20.39 -5.60
C VAL A 16 -3.13 -20.85 -4.37
N GLU A 17 -2.44 -21.03 -3.24
CA GLU A 17 -3.09 -21.22 -1.94
C GLU A 17 -3.47 -19.85 -1.37
N MET A 18 -4.77 -19.65 -1.10
CA MET A 18 -5.26 -18.45 -0.44
C MET A 18 -4.88 -18.51 1.05
N GLU A 19 -4.09 -17.56 1.52
CA GLU A 19 -3.65 -17.48 2.91
C GLU A 19 -4.85 -17.27 3.85
N GLN A 20 -5.04 -18.14 4.84
CA GLN A 20 -6.11 -18.01 5.83
C GLN A 20 -5.84 -16.79 6.74
N PRO A 21 -6.88 -16.03 7.12
CA PRO A 21 -6.73 -14.70 7.71
C PRO A 21 -6.32 -14.67 9.19
N GLU A 22 -5.63 -15.70 9.72
CA GLU A 22 -5.43 -15.84 11.17
C GLU A 22 -4.18 -15.15 11.75
N ASP A 23 -3.34 -14.48 10.97
CA ASP A 23 -2.14 -13.76 11.50
C ASP A 23 -1.97 -12.35 10.91
N ARG A 24 -3.06 -11.59 10.75
CA ARG A 24 -2.97 -10.19 10.29
C ARG A 24 -2.67 -9.26 11.47
N LEU A 25 -1.45 -8.69 11.49
CA LEU A 25 -1.11 -7.52 12.31
C LEU A 25 -1.86 -6.23 11.89
N TYR A 26 -2.74 -6.31 10.89
CA TYR A 26 -3.51 -5.18 10.35
C TYR A 26 -4.98 -5.57 10.14
N ASN A 27 -5.87 -5.00 10.97
CA ASN A 27 -7.34 -5.08 10.83
C ASN A 27 -7.86 -3.93 9.96
N GLY A 28 -7.47 -3.90 8.69
CA GLY A 28 -8.03 -2.97 7.69
C GLY A 28 -9.07 -3.66 6.84
N ASP A 29 -10.25 -3.94 7.39
CA ASP A 29 -11.38 -4.57 6.67
C ASP A 29 -12.16 -3.58 5.76
N SER A 30 -11.74 -2.32 5.72
CA SER A 30 -12.35 -1.28 4.88
C SER A 30 -12.00 -1.49 3.40
N VAL A 31 -13.03 -1.53 2.54
CA VAL A 31 -12.86 -1.62 1.09
C VAL A 31 -12.34 -0.28 0.56
N PRO A 32 -11.28 -0.25 -0.26
CA PRO A 32 -10.72 1.00 -0.76
C PRO A 32 -11.70 1.69 -1.72
N GLU A 33 -11.81 3.02 -1.58
CA GLU A 33 -12.63 3.87 -2.45
C GLU A 33 -12.01 3.95 -3.86
N ILE A 34 -10.68 4.03 -3.92
CA ILE A 34 -9.89 4.08 -5.16
C ILE A 34 -8.68 3.17 -4.99
N SER A 35 -8.35 2.38 -6.02
CA SER A 35 -7.12 1.58 -6.11
C SER A 35 -6.38 1.85 -7.42
N ILE A 36 -5.11 2.22 -7.34
CA ILE A 36 -4.23 2.47 -8.49
C ILE A 36 -3.05 1.52 -8.43
N PHE A 37 -2.81 0.79 -9.52
CA PHE A 37 -1.69 -0.14 -9.66
C PHE A 37 -0.61 0.45 -10.58
N GLN A 38 0.64 0.42 -10.14
CA GLN A 38 1.77 0.97 -10.88
C GLN A 38 3.01 0.09 -10.73
N ALA A 39 3.61 -0.32 -11.84
CA ALA A 39 4.95 -0.93 -11.82
C ALA A 39 6.01 0.14 -11.54
N SER A 40 7.02 -0.21 -10.75
CA SER A 40 8.15 0.68 -10.49
C SER A 40 8.98 0.89 -11.75
N ARG A 41 9.44 2.13 -11.94
CA ARG A 41 10.41 2.48 -13.00
C ARG A 41 11.85 2.30 -12.53
N ASP A 42 12.08 2.46 -11.23
CA ASP A 42 13.42 2.53 -10.65
C ASP A 42 13.84 1.22 -9.96
N HIS A 43 12.86 0.40 -9.56
CA HIS A 43 13.10 -0.83 -8.80
C HIS A 43 12.58 -2.05 -9.57
N TYR A 44 13.50 -2.90 -10.03
CA TYR A 44 13.15 -4.06 -10.86
C TYR A 44 12.21 -5.02 -10.14
N GLY A 45 11.08 -5.35 -10.77
CA GLY A 45 10.09 -6.30 -10.26
C GLY A 45 9.22 -5.77 -9.11
N VAL A 46 9.38 -4.51 -8.71
CA VAL A 46 8.57 -3.89 -7.66
C VAL A 46 7.26 -3.37 -8.24
N PHE A 47 6.18 -3.59 -7.51
CA PHE A 47 4.86 -3.03 -7.82
C PHE A 47 4.36 -2.19 -6.65
N TYR A 48 3.62 -1.14 -7.00
CA TYR A 48 2.94 -0.25 -6.07
C TYR A 48 1.44 -0.39 -6.26
N ARG A 49 0.71 -0.49 -5.16
CA ARG A 49 -0.73 -0.33 -5.12
C ARG A 49 -1.04 0.81 -4.17
N LEU A 50 -1.66 1.85 -4.70
CA LEU A 50 -2.07 3.03 -3.95
C LEU A 50 -3.58 2.96 -3.75
N ASP A 51 -3.99 3.03 -2.49
CA ASP A 51 -5.38 2.92 -2.08
C ASP A 51 -5.81 4.19 -1.33
N ILE A 52 -7.08 4.57 -1.45
CA ILE A 52 -7.74 5.48 -0.50
C ILE A 52 -8.62 4.63 0.41
N ILE A 53 -8.35 4.64 1.70
CA ILE A 53 -9.15 3.96 2.71
C ILE A 53 -9.53 4.98 3.79
N ASP A 54 -10.83 5.14 4.05
CA ASP A 54 -11.35 6.09 5.05
C ASP A 54 -10.77 7.51 4.86
N CYS A 55 -10.77 7.99 3.62
CA CYS A 55 -10.15 9.26 3.21
C CYS A 55 -8.65 9.38 3.53
N LYS A 56 -7.90 8.28 3.67
CA LYS A 56 -6.45 8.31 3.89
C LYS A 56 -5.70 7.58 2.77
N PRO A 57 -4.57 8.13 2.30
CA PRO A 57 -3.74 7.46 1.32
C PRO A 57 -2.94 6.33 1.96
N GLU A 58 -3.04 5.13 1.39
CA GLU A 58 -2.25 3.97 1.75
C GLU A 58 -1.43 3.46 0.56
N LEU A 59 -0.15 3.18 0.79
CA LEU A 59 0.71 2.63 -0.25
C LEU A 59 1.16 1.22 0.11
N ARG A 60 0.70 0.23 -0.66
CA ARG A 60 1.27 -1.12 -0.61
C ARG A 60 2.42 -1.24 -1.60
N ILE A 61 3.56 -1.71 -1.11
CA ILE A 61 4.77 -1.94 -1.90
C ILE A 61 5.05 -3.44 -1.91
N MET A 62 5.04 -4.01 -3.11
CA MET A 62 5.32 -5.43 -3.36
C MET A 62 6.76 -5.53 -3.88
N VAL A 63 7.62 -6.15 -3.09
CA VAL A 63 9.06 -6.26 -3.37
C VAL A 63 9.42 -7.72 -3.61
N PRO A 64 10.05 -8.09 -4.73
CA PRO A 64 10.48 -9.47 -4.96
C PRO A 64 11.54 -9.88 -3.94
N VAL A 65 11.41 -11.09 -3.39
CA VAL A 65 12.35 -11.61 -2.39
C VAL A 65 13.76 -11.77 -2.98
N ASP A 66 13.82 -12.27 -4.20
CA ASP A 66 15.03 -12.46 -5.00
C ASP A 66 14.78 -12.03 -6.46
N LYS A 67 15.84 -11.70 -7.20
CA LYS A 67 15.71 -11.26 -8.60
C LYS A 67 15.15 -12.39 -9.47
N GLY A 68 13.92 -12.22 -9.96
CA GLY A 68 13.25 -13.16 -10.87
C GLY A 68 12.37 -14.19 -10.17
N ASP A 69 12.24 -14.13 -8.85
CA ASP A 69 11.30 -14.97 -8.11
C ASP A 69 9.86 -14.44 -8.21
N THR A 70 8.88 -15.36 -8.15
CA THR A 70 7.45 -15.03 -8.06
C THR A 70 7.02 -14.64 -6.64
N LYS A 71 7.87 -14.88 -5.64
CA LYS A 71 7.59 -14.57 -4.23
C LYS A 71 7.84 -13.10 -3.94
N MET A 72 6.86 -12.46 -3.32
CA MET A 72 6.88 -11.05 -2.98
C MET A 72 6.78 -10.88 -1.46
N ASP A 73 7.57 -9.97 -0.92
CA ASP A 73 7.30 -9.34 0.36
C ASP A 73 6.34 -8.17 0.13
N ILE A 74 5.38 -7.96 1.03
CA ILE A 74 4.39 -6.89 0.93
C ILE A 74 4.50 -6.01 2.16
N TYR A 75 4.70 -4.72 1.92
CA TYR A 75 4.76 -3.68 2.95
C TYR A 75 3.61 -2.71 2.76
N LEU A 76 2.88 -2.40 3.82
CA LEU A 76 1.97 -1.27 3.88
C LEU A 76 2.74 -0.06 4.41
N VAL A 77 2.70 1.03 3.65
CA VAL A 77 3.29 2.32 4.00
C VAL A 77 2.16 3.31 4.17
N GLN A 78 2.15 3.96 5.32
CA GLN A 78 1.24 5.04 5.66
C GLN A 78 2.04 6.29 6.01
N LEU A 79 1.48 7.47 5.71
CA LEU A 79 2.03 8.71 6.26
C LEU A 79 1.84 8.70 7.79
N SER A 80 2.84 9.18 8.51
CA SER A 80 2.73 9.42 9.95
C SER A 80 1.58 10.38 10.25
N GLU A 81 0.93 10.22 11.40
CA GLU A 81 -0.15 11.12 11.85
C GLU A 81 0.33 12.57 12.01
N HIS A 82 1.62 12.76 12.26
CA HIS A 82 2.22 14.08 12.39
C HIS A 82 2.58 14.72 11.05
N MET A 83 2.40 14.02 9.93
CA MET A 83 2.76 14.53 8.61
C MET A 83 1.69 15.49 8.10
N PRO A 84 2.03 16.76 7.76
CA PRO A 84 1.04 17.77 7.36
C PRO A 84 0.19 17.35 6.15
N LEU A 85 0.75 16.51 5.30
CA LEU A 85 0.08 16.01 4.10
C LEU A 85 -1.14 15.13 4.43
N ASN A 86 -1.09 14.38 5.53
CA ASN A 86 -2.19 13.53 5.98
C ASN A 86 -3.36 14.38 6.46
N THR A 87 -3.08 15.42 7.26
CA THR A 87 -4.08 16.41 7.69
C THR A 87 -4.70 17.14 6.50
N CYS A 88 -3.88 17.62 5.57
CA CYS A 88 -4.36 18.32 4.37
C CYS A 88 -5.30 17.45 3.53
N PHE A 89 -4.94 16.18 3.30
CA PHE A 89 -5.77 15.25 2.54
C PHE A 89 -7.13 15.03 3.21
N ALA A 90 -7.14 14.76 4.52
CA ALA A 90 -8.36 14.55 5.29
C ALA A 90 -9.24 15.80 5.37
N GLU A 91 -8.66 16.99 5.54
CA GLU A 91 -9.41 18.25 5.57
C GLU A 91 -10.03 18.57 4.20
N MET A 92 -9.29 18.34 3.11
CA MET A 92 -9.80 18.54 1.75
C MET A 92 -10.89 17.53 1.35
N SER A 93 -10.88 16.32 1.91
CA SER A 93 -11.88 15.31 1.57
C SER A 93 -13.26 15.62 2.16
N VAL A 94 -13.32 16.33 3.30
CA VAL A 94 -14.58 16.66 4.00
C VAL A 94 -15.05 18.11 3.83
N TYR A 95 -14.20 18.99 3.30
CA TYR A 95 -14.56 20.40 3.12
C TYR A 95 -15.59 20.58 2.00
N GLU A 96 -16.73 21.19 2.33
CA GLU A 96 -17.77 21.56 1.38
C GLU A 96 -17.59 23.01 0.93
N GLY A 97 -17.31 23.20 -0.36
CA GLY A 97 -17.10 24.52 -0.95
C GLY A 97 -18.20 24.96 -1.91
N SER A 98 -17.85 25.93 -2.77
CA SER A 98 -18.74 26.35 -3.87
C SER A 98 -18.78 25.28 -4.97
N ALA A 99 -19.78 25.34 -5.86
CA ALA A 99 -19.87 24.42 -6.99
C ALA A 99 -18.61 24.43 -7.89
N ALA A 100 -17.97 25.59 -8.05
CA ALA A 100 -16.71 25.69 -8.81
C ALA A 100 -15.54 25.01 -8.08
N TYR A 101 -15.52 25.09 -6.75
CA TYR A 101 -14.53 24.38 -5.93
C TYR A 101 -14.73 22.87 -5.98
N GLU A 102 -15.95 22.38 -5.78
CA GLU A 102 -16.24 20.93 -5.82
C GLU A 102 -15.83 20.30 -7.15
N HIS A 103 -16.06 21.01 -8.27
CA HIS A 103 -15.62 20.56 -9.59
C HIS A 103 -14.10 20.40 -9.70
N GLY A 104 -13.32 21.25 -9.03
CA GLY A 104 -11.85 21.18 -9.02
C GLY A 104 -11.29 20.26 -7.93
N ARG A 105 -12.06 20.00 -6.87
CA ARG A 105 -11.61 19.27 -5.67
C ARG A 105 -11.21 17.83 -5.98
N GLU A 106 -11.99 17.13 -6.79
CA GLU A 106 -11.71 15.74 -7.15
C GLU A 106 -10.35 15.59 -7.86
N ALA A 107 -10.10 16.41 -8.87
CA ALA A 107 -8.81 16.42 -9.58
C ALA A 107 -7.65 16.82 -8.65
N ALA A 108 -7.86 17.81 -7.78
CA ALA A 108 -6.87 18.22 -6.81
C ALA A 108 -6.52 17.11 -5.81
N LEU A 109 -7.53 16.40 -5.28
CA LEU A 109 -7.35 15.25 -4.39
C LEU A 109 -6.60 14.11 -5.09
N GLN A 110 -6.89 13.85 -6.37
CA GLN A 110 -6.15 12.85 -7.14
C GLN A 110 -4.67 13.23 -7.32
N HIS A 111 -4.36 14.49 -7.62
CA HIS A 111 -2.98 14.95 -7.69
C HIS A 111 -2.27 14.91 -6.33
N LEU A 112 -2.98 15.24 -5.25
CA LEU A 112 -2.48 15.14 -3.89
C LEU A 112 -2.19 13.69 -3.50
N LEU A 113 -3.05 12.75 -3.93
CA LEU A 113 -2.86 11.31 -3.75
C LEU A 113 -1.55 10.86 -4.43
N TYR A 114 -1.31 11.26 -5.69
CA TYR A 114 -0.06 10.94 -6.37
C TYR A 114 1.17 11.56 -5.69
N ALA A 115 1.07 12.81 -5.23
CA ALA A 115 2.15 13.45 -4.49
C ALA A 115 2.45 12.72 -3.17
N SER A 116 1.41 12.29 -2.46
CA SER A 116 1.53 11.49 -1.23
C SER A 116 2.19 10.15 -1.50
N ALA A 117 1.79 9.46 -2.57
CA ALA A 117 2.40 8.21 -2.98
C ALA A 117 3.88 8.37 -3.33
N GLU A 118 4.24 9.43 -4.04
CA GLU A 118 5.63 9.69 -4.38
C GLU A 118 6.47 9.95 -3.12
N MET A 119 5.97 10.77 -2.19
CA MET A 119 6.62 10.99 -0.91
C MET A 119 6.82 9.69 -0.12
N MET A 120 5.77 8.86 -0.01
CA MET A 120 5.86 7.56 0.66
C MET A 120 6.88 6.62 0.01
N LYS A 121 6.93 6.57 -1.34
CA LYS A 121 7.95 5.78 -2.06
C LYS A 121 9.35 6.25 -1.72
N GLN A 122 9.63 7.55 -1.83
CA GLN A 122 10.97 8.09 -1.59
C GLN A 122 11.43 7.83 -0.16
N LEU A 123 10.55 8.04 0.82
CA LEU A 123 10.85 7.78 2.23
C LEU A 123 11.07 6.28 2.50
N PHE A 124 10.25 5.41 1.93
CA PHE A 124 10.41 3.97 2.05
C PHE A 124 11.76 3.49 1.51
N TRP A 125 12.17 3.94 0.32
CA TRP A 125 13.44 3.56 -0.28
C TRP A 125 14.66 4.22 0.38
N SER A 126 14.46 5.30 1.13
CA SER A 126 15.52 5.89 1.97
C SER A 126 15.77 5.15 3.28
N GLY A 127 14.81 4.32 3.71
CA GLY A 127 14.93 3.48 4.90
C GLY A 127 15.69 2.18 4.67
N ASP A 128 15.74 1.35 5.70
CA ASP A 128 16.39 0.04 5.66
C ASP A 128 15.36 -1.08 5.85
N LEU A 129 15.13 -1.82 4.76
CA LEU A 129 14.25 -2.98 4.74
C LEU A 129 14.74 -4.15 5.60
N GLN A 130 16.03 -4.22 5.94
CA GLN A 130 16.59 -5.30 6.75
C GLN A 130 16.45 -5.03 8.25
N SER A 131 16.47 -3.78 8.69
CA SER A 131 16.23 -3.44 10.09
C SER A 131 14.81 -2.93 10.36
N LEU A 132 14.01 -2.77 9.30
CA LEU A 132 12.70 -2.10 9.31
C LEU A 132 12.77 -0.72 9.95
N ASN A 133 13.88 -0.02 9.70
CA ASN A 133 14.12 1.32 10.20
C ASN A 133 13.84 2.34 9.09
N PHE A 134 12.86 3.20 9.31
CA PHE A 134 12.37 4.16 8.31
C PHE A 134 12.33 5.57 8.89
N PRO A 135 12.34 6.60 8.04
CA PRO A 135 12.12 7.98 8.48
C PRO A 135 10.79 8.13 9.26
N PRO A 136 10.74 8.97 10.29
CA PRO A 136 9.57 9.13 11.17
C PRO A 136 8.32 9.69 10.47
N GLU A 137 8.47 10.20 9.25
CA GLU A 137 7.39 10.71 8.41
C GLU A 137 6.49 9.59 7.85
N ILE A 138 6.95 8.33 7.88
CA ILE A 138 6.16 7.17 7.47
C ILE A 138 6.10 6.11 8.56
N VAL A 139 5.01 5.33 8.53
CA VAL A 139 4.88 4.10 9.29
C VAL A 139 4.80 2.95 8.30
N VAL A 140 5.63 1.92 8.51
CA VAL A 140 5.72 0.77 7.61
C VAL A 140 5.34 -0.49 8.37
N TYR A 141 4.31 -1.17 7.87
CA TYR A 141 3.85 -2.45 8.39
C TYR A 141 4.20 -3.56 7.41
N PRO A 142 4.97 -4.58 7.83
CA PRO A 142 5.14 -5.77 7.02
C PRO A 142 3.84 -6.57 7.04
N LEU A 143 3.20 -6.71 5.88
CA LEU A 143 1.98 -7.50 5.73
C LEU A 143 2.29 -8.95 5.39
N LEU A 144 3.30 -9.17 4.55
CA LEU A 144 3.78 -10.50 4.17
C LEU A 144 5.31 -10.44 4.04
N ILE A 145 6.02 -11.20 4.86
CA ILE A 145 7.47 -11.38 4.72
C ILE A 145 7.75 -12.88 4.59
N ASN A 146 8.44 -13.26 3.53
CA ASN A 146 8.82 -14.66 3.33
C ASN A 146 9.86 -15.11 4.38
N ASP A 147 9.62 -16.29 5.00
CA ASP A 147 10.35 -16.81 6.17
C ASP A 147 11.88 -16.95 6.01
N ARG A 148 12.41 -16.95 4.78
CA ARG A 148 13.86 -16.93 4.54
C ARG A 148 14.54 -15.68 5.14
N ARG A 149 13.82 -14.56 5.29
CA ARG A 149 14.31 -13.37 6.00
C ARG A 149 14.17 -13.50 7.53
N ARG A 150 13.13 -14.17 8.06
CA ARG A 150 12.93 -14.38 9.51
C ARG A 150 14.11 -15.08 10.20
N SER A 151 14.76 -16.03 9.53
CA SER A 151 15.91 -16.75 10.09
C SER A 151 17.17 -15.90 10.32
N ARG A 152 17.26 -14.67 9.79
CA ARG A 152 18.37 -13.73 10.12
C ARG A 152 18.13 -12.90 11.39
N TYR A 153 16.92 -12.91 11.94
CA TYR A 153 16.55 -12.13 13.13
C TYR A 153 16.65 -12.91 14.45
N LEU A 154 17.04 -14.20 14.39
CA LEU A 154 17.19 -15.08 15.56
C LEU A 154 18.64 -15.49 15.83
N ARG A 155 19.62 -14.66 15.44
CA ARG A 155 21.04 -14.86 15.79
C ARG A 155 21.66 -13.59 16.35
#